data_AF-A0A2N4SQ34-F1
#
_entry.id   AF-A0A2N4SQ34-F1
#
_cell.length_a   1.000
_cell.length_b   1.000
_cell.length_c   1.000
_cell.angle_alpha   90.00
_cell.angle_beta   90.00
_cell.angle_gamma   90.00
#
_symmetry.space_group_name_H-M   'P 1'
#
loop_
_entity.id
_entity.type
_entity.pdbx_description
1 polymer ?
#
loop_
_entity_poly.entity_id
_entity_poly.type
_entity_poly.pdbx_seq_one_letter_code
_entity_poly.pdbx_strand_id
1 'polypeptide(L)'
;MLFDAFASVSIESIAMLMGSTGLIERFSNYFHEEPAVAQELQALLRKKRVLELTGLSNSTFYALIRNGLIKPGVPVGSRIKAWPESEVQAFIDSCITARDTGGAR
;
A
#
# COMPACT_ATOMS: atom_id res chain seq x y z
N MET A 1 24.03 20.51 -8.18
CA MET A 1 23.56 19.54 -7.17
C MET A 1 22.72 18.52 -7.90
N LEU A 2 23.04 17.24 -7.71
CA LEU A 2 23.32 16.33 -8.83
C LEU A 2 22.16 15.39 -9.24
N PHE A 3 20.91 15.77 -9.01
CA PHE A 3 19.74 14.97 -9.40
C PHE A 3 18.83 15.61 -10.46
N ASP A 4 19.03 16.89 -10.81
CA ASP A 4 18.14 17.59 -11.76
C ASP A 4 18.64 17.61 -13.22
N ALA A 5 19.82 17.08 -13.50
CA ALA A 5 20.45 17.20 -14.83
C ALA A 5 20.23 16.00 -15.78
N PHE A 6 19.71 14.87 -15.28
CA PHE A 6 19.60 13.65 -16.10
C PHE A 6 18.21 13.41 -16.72
N ALA A 7 17.15 14.05 -16.20
CA ALA A 7 15.79 13.87 -16.69
C ALA A 7 15.43 14.79 -17.87
N SER A 8 16.15 15.90 -18.06
CA SER A 8 15.78 16.91 -19.06
C SER A 8 16.33 16.66 -20.47
N VAL A 9 17.14 15.60 -20.69
CA VAL A 9 17.82 15.39 -21.98
C VAL A 9 17.17 14.31 -22.87
N SER A 10 16.15 13.58 -22.40
CA SER A 10 15.79 12.31 -23.06
C SER A 10 14.57 12.30 -24.00
N ILE A 11 13.85 13.40 -24.25
CA ILE A 11 12.64 13.34 -25.12
C ILE A 11 12.69 14.31 -26.29
N GLU A 12 13.15 15.55 -26.10
CA GLU A 12 13.21 16.55 -27.18
C GLU A 12 14.17 16.18 -28.32
N SER A 13 15.31 15.56 -27.99
CA SER A 13 16.32 15.13 -28.97
C SER A 13 15.84 14.03 -29.93
N ILE A 14 14.88 13.21 -29.50
CA ILE A 14 14.30 12.13 -30.33
C ILE A 14 13.17 12.70 -31.21
N ALA A 15 12.38 13.64 -30.68
CA ALA A 15 11.27 14.28 -31.40
C ALA A 15 11.73 15.20 -32.54
N MET A 16 12.91 15.83 -32.43
CA MET A 16 13.45 16.73 -33.46
C MET A 16 13.93 16.02 -34.74
N LEU A 17 14.21 14.70 -34.71
CA LEU A 17 14.71 13.94 -35.87
C LEU A 17 13.60 13.34 -36.75
N MET A 18 12.37 13.25 -36.24
CA MET A 18 11.23 12.65 -36.93
C MET A 18 10.21 13.76 -37.21
N GLY A 19 10.40 14.52 -38.30
CA GLY A 19 9.59 15.68 -38.70
C GLY A 19 8.09 15.36 -38.90
N SER A 20 7.37 15.18 -37.81
CA SER A 20 5.92 15.00 -37.77
C SER A 20 5.40 15.56 -36.45
N THR A 21 5.05 16.85 -36.49
CA THR A 21 4.46 17.60 -35.37
C THR A 21 3.13 17.00 -34.87
N GLY A 22 2.51 16.09 -35.61
CA GLY A 22 1.27 15.40 -35.20
C GLY A 22 1.47 14.26 -34.20
N LEU A 23 2.70 13.82 -33.96
CA LEU A 23 3.01 12.75 -33.00
C LEU A 23 3.33 13.32 -31.60
N ILE A 24 3.81 14.56 -31.51
CA ILE A 24 4.12 15.20 -30.23
C ILE A 24 2.84 15.47 -29.41
N GLU A 25 1.75 15.90 -30.04
CA GLU A 25 0.45 16.04 -29.35
C GLU A 25 -0.10 14.69 -28.88
N ARG A 26 0.09 13.63 -29.67
CA ARG A 26 -0.36 12.27 -29.31
C ARG A 26 0.42 11.74 -28.11
N PHE A 27 1.72 12.02 -28.05
CA PHE A 27 2.57 11.62 -26.94
C PHE A 27 2.35 12.48 -25.69
N SER A 28 2.04 13.77 -25.82
CA SER A 28 1.64 14.60 -24.68
C SER A 28 0.36 14.09 -24.01
N ASN A 29 -0.59 13.57 -24.79
CA ASN A 29 -1.76 12.89 -24.26
C ASN A 29 -1.43 11.53 -23.64
N TYR A 30 -0.36 10.87 -24.10
CA TYR A 30 0.16 9.64 -23.50
C TYR A 30 0.84 9.90 -22.13
N PHE A 31 1.44 11.08 -21.95
CA PHE A 31 2.07 11.47 -20.68
C PHE A 31 1.11 12.13 -19.67
N HIS A 32 -0.16 12.40 -20.01
CA HIS A 32 -1.12 13.08 -19.10
C HIS A 32 -2.16 12.18 -18.42
N GLU A 33 -2.19 10.89 -18.73
CA GLU A 33 -2.93 9.89 -17.93
C GLU A 33 -2.12 8.60 -17.83
N GLU A 34 -1.00 8.64 -17.10
CA GLU A 34 -0.52 7.44 -16.42
C GLU A 34 -1.26 7.40 -15.08
N PRO A 35 -2.34 6.61 -14.91
CA PRO A 35 -2.83 6.33 -13.57
C PRO A 35 -1.72 5.56 -12.86
N ALA A 36 -0.94 6.31 -12.09
CA ALA A 36 0.06 5.87 -11.14
C ALA A 36 -0.59 5.06 -10.00
N VAL A 37 -1.30 3.98 -10.34
CA VAL A 37 -1.67 2.94 -9.39
C VAL A 37 -0.56 1.92 -9.47
N ALA A 38 0.58 2.26 -8.87
CA ALA A 38 1.52 1.25 -8.42
C ALA A 38 0.71 0.35 -7.47
N GLN A 39 0.27 -0.80 -7.97
CA GLN A 39 -0.40 -1.81 -7.16
C GLN A 39 0.64 -2.28 -6.14
N GLU A 40 0.62 -1.68 -4.95
CA GLU A 40 1.50 -2.06 -3.86
C GLU A 40 1.19 -3.51 -3.49
N LEU A 41 2.16 -4.39 -3.68
CA LEU A 41 1.97 -5.83 -3.44
C LEU A 41 1.65 -6.03 -1.96
N GLN A 42 0.38 -6.32 -1.66
CA GLN A 42 -0.09 -6.47 -0.30
C GLN A 42 0.15 -7.90 0.20
N ALA A 43 1.04 -8.06 1.18
CA ALA A 43 1.28 -9.36 1.78
C ALA A 43 0.10 -9.83 2.63
N LEU A 44 -0.20 -11.12 2.57
CA LEU A 44 -1.22 -11.78 3.39
C LEU A 44 -0.57 -12.58 4.53
N LEU A 45 -0.82 -12.16 5.76
CA LEU A 45 -0.27 -12.75 6.96
C LEU A 45 -1.16 -13.88 7.50
N ARG A 46 -0.54 -15.00 7.85
CA ARG A 46 -1.22 -16.08 8.58
C ARG A 46 -1.47 -15.68 10.02
N LYS A 47 -2.55 -16.21 10.62
CA LYS A 47 -2.92 -15.95 12.03
C LYS A 47 -1.74 -15.95 13.00
N LYS A 48 -0.85 -16.95 12.90
CA LYS A 48 0.33 -17.05 13.78
C LYS A 48 1.17 -15.76 13.74
N ARG A 49 1.46 -15.25 12.55
CA ARG A 49 2.23 -14.01 12.37
C ARG A 49 1.47 -12.77 12.87
N VAL A 50 0.16 -12.73 12.66
CA VAL A 50 -0.69 -11.64 13.19
C VAL A 50 -0.63 -11.58 14.72
N LEU A 51 -0.72 -12.74 15.39
CA LEU A 51 -0.62 -12.82 16.85
C LEU A 51 0.77 -12.42 17.36
N GLU A 52 1.83 -12.82 16.66
CA GLU A 52 3.21 -12.41 16.97
C GLU A 52 3.40 -10.89 16.87
N LEU A 53 2.88 -10.27 15.80
CA LEU A 53 3.02 -8.83 15.57
C LEU A 53 2.19 -7.99 16.54
N THR A 54 0.97 -8.42 16.83
CA THR A 54 0.04 -7.68 17.70
C THR A 54 0.25 -7.98 19.19
N GLY A 55 1.00 -9.03 19.54
CA GLY A 55 1.19 -9.48 20.92
C GLY A 55 -0.08 -10.05 21.56
N LEU A 56 -1.14 -10.29 20.78
CA LEU A 56 -2.43 -10.73 21.29
C LEU A 56 -2.46 -12.23 21.57
N SER A 57 -3.18 -12.60 22.63
CA SER A 57 -3.59 -13.99 22.82
C SER A 57 -4.63 -14.40 21.77
N ASN A 58 -4.73 -15.70 21.49
CA ASN A 58 -5.70 -16.21 20.53
C ASN A 58 -7.16 -15.94 20.94
N SER A 59 -7.48 -15.98 22.24
CA SER A 59 -8.83 -15.66 22.73
C SER A 59 -9.16 -14.18 22.59
N THR A 60 -8.21 -13.30 22.94
CA THR A 60 -8.35 -11.85 22.76
C THR A 60 -8.54 -11.49 21.30
N PHE A 61 -7.74 -12.08 20.40
CA PHE A 61 -7.83 -11.84 18.96
C PHE A 61 -9.24 -12.12 18.41
N TYR A 62 -9.83 -13.27 18.76
CA TYR A 62 -11.20 -13.57 18.34
C TYR A 62 -12.26 -12.72 19.05
N ALA A 63 -12.03 -12.29 20.29
CA ALA A 63 -12.92 -11.34 20.96
C ALA A 63 -12.94 -9.99 20.21
N LEU A 64 -11.77 -9.48 19.80
CA LEU A 64 -11.66 -8.26 19.02
C LEU A 64 -12.31 -8.39 17.65
N ILE A 65 -12.20 -9.55 17.00
CA ILE A 65 -12.92 -9.82 15.73
C ILE A 65 -14.44 -9.79 15.95
N ARG A 66 -14.94 -10.43 17.01
CA ARG A 66 -16.39 -10.40 17.34
C ARG A 66 -16.87 -8.99 17.66
N ASN A 67 -16.03 -8.19 18.31
CA ASN A 67 -16.32 -6.80 18.66
C ASN A 67 -16.13 -5.83 17.47
N GLY A 68 -15.70 -6.33 16.30
CA GLY A 68 -15.51 -5.51 15.09
C GLY A 68 -14.27 -4.62 15.10
N LEU A 69 -13.37 -4.77 16.10
CA LEU A 69 -12.14 -3.98 16.21
C LEU A 69 -11.04 -4.49 15.27
N ILE A 70 -11.07 -5.79 14.94
CA ILE A 70 -10.22 -6.39 13.91
C ILE A 70 -11.13 -7.00 12.86
N LYS A 71 -10.85 -6.72 11.58
CA LYS A 71 -11.62 -7.31 10.49
C LYS A 71 -11.42 -8.83 10.39
N PRO A 72 -12.45 -9.59 10.00
CA PRO A 72 -12.29 -11.02 9.75
C PRO A 72 -11.32 -11.26 8.59
N GLY A 73 -10.47 -12.29 8.72
CA GLY A 73 -9.46 -12.59 7.71
C GLY A 73 -10.05 -13.02 6.37
N VAL A 74 -9.34 -12.67 5.30
CA VAL A 74 -9.63 -13.02 3.91
C VAL A 74 -9.44 -14.53 3.71
N PRO A 75 -10.42 -15.24 3.13
CA PRO A 75 -10.26 -16.65 2.81
C PRO A 75 -9.28 -16.83 1.64
N VAL A 76 -8.17 -17.54 1.88
CA VAL A 76 -7.17 -17.88 0.83
C VAL A 76 -7.38 -19.33 0.33
N GLY A 77 -8.20 -20.10 1.03
CA GLY A 77 -8.58 -21.45 0.64
C GLY A 77 -9.70 -21.99 1.54
N SER A 78 -10.12 -23.24 1.31
CA SER A 78 -11.31 -23.84 1.95
C SER A 78 -11.35 -23.71 3.48
N ARG A 79 -10.20 -23.80 4.16
CA ARG A 79 -10.09 -23.71 5.63
C ARG A 79 -9.09 -22.66 6.09
N ILE A 80 -8.63 -21.81 5.18
CA ILE A 80 -7.49 -20.94 5.41
C ILE A 80 -7.96 -19.50 5.37
N LYS A 81 -7.62 -18.75 6.43
CA LYS A 81 -7.76 -17.30 6.48
C LYS A 81 -6.40 -16.63 6.65
N ALA A 82 -6.22 -15.50 5.99
CA ALA A 82 -5.08 -14.62 6.15
C ALA A 82 -5.55 -13.17 6.29
N TRP A 83 -4.71 -12.32 6.87
CA TRP A 83 -5.01 -10.91 7.09
C TRP A 83 -4.04 -10.07 6.26
N PRO A 84 -4.53 -9.04 5.55
CA PRO A 84 -3.63 -8.15 4.84
C PRO A 84 -2.72 -7.42 5.82
N GLU A 85 -1.44 -7.33 5.49
CA GLU A 85 -0.42 -6.71 6.35
C GLU A 85 -0.78 -5.27 6.70
N SER A 86 -1.26 -4.49 5.74
CA SER A 86 -1.65 -3.08 5.99
C SER A 86 -2.81 -2.95 6.97
N GLU A 87 -3.75 -3.89 7.02
CA GLU A 87 -4.84 -3.86 8.02
C GLU A 87 -4.32 -4.18 9.42
N VAL A 88 -3.37 -5.11 9.52
CA VAL A 88 -2.71 -5.43 10.79
C VAL A 88 -1.87 -4.24 11.27
N GLN A 89 -1.14 -3.60 10.36
CA GLN A 89 -0.36 -2.41 10.68
C GLN A 89 -1.25 -1.25 11.12
N ALA A 90 -2.34 -0.97 10.40
CA ALA A 90 -3.29 0.07 10.78
C ALA A 90 -3.90 -0.16 12.17
N PHE A 91 -4.14 -1.42 12.55
CA PHE A 91 -4.57 -1.75 13.91
C PHE A 91 -3.49 -1.44 14.96
N ILE A 92 -2.23 -1.83 14.70
CA ILE A 92 -1.10 -1.53 15.59
C ILE A 92 -0.94 -0.01 15.75
N ASP A 93 -0.99 0.73 14.65
CA ASP A 93 -0.89 2.19 14.65
C ASP A 93 -2.03 2.81 15.46
N SER A 94 -3.27 2.32 15.29
CA SER A 94 -4.40 2.76 16.11
C SER A 94 -4.17 2.51 17.61
N CYS A 95 -3.58 1.38 18.00
CA CYS A 95 -3.23 1.11 19.40
C CYS A 95 -2.17 2.09 19.93
N ILE A 96 -1.15 2.40 19.11
CA ILE A 96 -0.08 3.35 19.45
C ILE A 96 -0.66 4.76 19.57
N THR A 97 -1.44 5.21 18.60
CA THR A 97 -2.10 6.52 18.61
C THR A 97 -3.04 6.64 19.81
N ALA A 98 -3.81 5.61 20.15
CA ALA A 98 -4.68 5.63 21.32
C ALA A 98 -3.87 5.81 22.62
N ARG A 99 -2.72 5.12 22.75
CA ARG A 99 -1.80 5.29 23.88
C ARG A 99 -1.22 6.71 23.95
N ASP A 100 -0.79 7.25 22.81
CA ASP A 100 -0.13 8.56 22.76
C ASP A 100 -1.10 9.74 22.89
N THR A 101 -2.34 9.60 22.39
CA THR A 101 -3.39 10.63 22.44
C THR A 101 -4.17 10.57 23.76
N GLY A 102 -4.18 9.42 24.45
CA GLY A 102 -4.90 9.25 25.70
C GLY A 102 -4.44 8.06 26.55
N GLY A 103 -3.46 8.30 27.43
CA GLY A 103 -3.42 7.66 28.75
C GLY A 103 -2.01 7.41 29.31
N ALA A 104 -1.58 7.93 30.48
CA ALA A 104 -2.33 8.45 31.63
C ALA A 104 -3.62 7.64 31.88
N ARG A 105 -3.44 6.34 32.13
CA ARG A 105 -4.44 5.56 32.88
C ARG A 105 -4.46 6.00 34.33
#